data_AF-A0A1Z4I8L6-F1
#
_entry.id   AF-A0A1Z4I8L6-F1
#
_cell.length_a   1.000
_cell.length_b   1.000
_cell.length_c   1.000
_cell.angle_alpha   90.00
_cell.angle_beta   90.00
_cell.angle_gamma   90.00
#
_symmetry.space_group_name_H-M   'P 1'
#
loop_
_entity.id
_entity.type
_entity.pdbx_description
1 polymer ?
#
loop_
_entity_poly.entity_id
_entity_poly.type
_entity_poly.pdbx_seq_one_letter_code
_entity_poly.pdbx_strand_id
1 'polypeptide(L)'
;MGLFDDLSRFLENRLEEFLRNNPHLELEALLEQLRQQEEDTLKLIADLQLQEKRSQEDILATAQEIQRWHIRVEKAKNAGRQDLVGPAQEREAALLREGNQLWGHMQGLKERIQQSKELLGKIQARRQEVQTKAAQAQTARTKAQTQQRIETNGWWNTTSSSSGFDDLEEKFLRWETEDELEQMKRNLGK
;
A
#
# COMPACT_ATOMS: atom_id res chain seq x y z
N MET A 1 -13.06 7.42 16.74
CA MET A 1 -11.61 7.28 16.55
C MET A 1 -11.40 5.91 15.92
N GLY A 2 -11.33 5.86 14.59
CA GLY A 2 -11.23 4.60 13.84
C GLY A 2 -9.79 4.29 13.47
N LEU A 3 -9.52 3.05 13.06
CA LEU A 3 -8.21 2.57 12.57
C LEU A 3 -7.54 3.52 11.56
N PHE A 4 -8.33 4.28 10.80
CA PHE A 4 -7.90 5.31 9.85
C PHE A 4 -7.18 6.51 10.48
N ASP A 5 -7.61 6.90 11.68
CA ASP A 5 -7.08 8.05 12.41
C ASP A 5 -5.75 7.69 13.08
N ASP A 6 -5.67 6.47 13.62
CA ASP A 6 -4.44 5.92 14.21
C ASP A 6 -3.36 5.67 13.16
N LEU A 7 -3.72 5.21 11.95
CA LEU A 7 -2.78 5.05 10.84
C LEU A 7 -2.25 6.39 10.33
N SER A 8 -3.12 7.39 10.18
CA SER A 8 -2.72 8.74 9.76
C SER A 8 -1.74 9.35 10.77
N ARG A 9 -2.03 9.22 12.07
CA ARG A 9 -1.15 9.69 13.16
C ARG A 9 0.18 8.95 13.23
N PHE A 10 0.19 7.64 12.96
CA PHE A 10 1.42 6.86 12.88
C PHE A 10 2.32 7.35 11.74
N LEU A 11 1.73 7.57 10.55
CA LEU A 11 2.45 8.09 9.38
C LEU A 11 2.95 9.52 9.58
N GLU A 12 2.31 10.32 10.43
CA GLU A 12 2.64 11.73 10.63
C GLU A 12 3.73 11.95 11.68
N ASN A 13 3.65 11.29 12.84
CA ASN A 13 4.52 11.59 13.98
C ASN A 13 5.59 10.53 14.27
N ARG A 14 5.33 9.25 14.01
CA ARG A 14 6.27 8.19 14.39
C ARG A 14 7.36 7.94 13.36
N LEU A 15 7.14 8.25 12.10
CA LEU A 15 8.06 7.92 11.02
C LEU A 15 9.37 8.72 11.13
N GLU A 16 9.31 10.01 11.48
CA GLU A 16 10.51 10.85 11.70
C GLU A 16 11.33 10.40 12.91
N GLU A 17 10.65 10.03 13.99
CA GLU A 17 11.30 9.56 15.22
C GLU A 17 11.95 8.18 15.02
N PHE A 18 11.31 7.30 14.23
CA PHE A 18 11.81 5.97 13.88
C PHE A 18 13.07 6.05 13.00
N LEU A 19 13.06 6.94 12.00
CA LEU A 19 14.22 7.20 11.13
C LEU A 19 15.46 7.70 11.89
N ARG A 20 15.24 8.41 13.01
CA ARG A 20 16.30 9.02 13.80
C ARG A 20 17.03 8.03 14.71
N ASN A 21 16.34 6.96 15.13
CA ASN A 21 16.83 6.09 16.20
C ASN A 21 17.50 4.80 15.71
N ASN A 22 17.10 4.20 14.56
CA ASN A 22 17.75 2.98 14.02
C ASN A 22 17.68 2.89 12.47
N PRO A 23 18.57 3.58 11.72
CA PRO A 23 18.34 3.96 10.33
C PRO A 23 18.56 2.88 9.24
N HIS A 24 18.47 1.57 9.51
CA HIS A 24 18.94 0.58 8.51
C HIS A 24 18.17 -0.73 8.41
N LEU A 25 18.01 -1.50 9.49
CA LEU A 25 17.20 -2.72 9.43
C LEU A 25 15.69 -2.42 9.42
N GLU A 26 15.32 -1.25 9.93
CA GLU A 26 13.93 -0.81 10.03
C GLU A 26 13.39 -0.19 8.73
N LEU A 27 14.27 0.36 7.87
CA LEU A 27 13.87 1.06 6.66
C LEU A 27 13.35 0.13 5.56
N GLU A 28 14.00 -1.01 5.37
CA GLU A 28 13.57 -2.02 4.39
C GLU A 28 12.24 -2.66 4.83
N ALA A 29 12.11 -3.00 6.11
CA ALA A 29 10.86 -3.51 6.67
C ALA A 29 9.71 -2.49 6.54
N LEU A 30 9.99 -1.21 6.77
CA LEU A 30 9.01 -0.13 6.63
C LEU A 30 8.61 0.09 5.16
N LEU A 31 9.56 -0.02 4.22
CA LEU A 31 9.24 0.03 2.79
C LEU A 31 8.34 -1.12 2.36
N GLU A 32 8.62 -2.34 2.82
CA GLU A 32 7.76 -3.49 2.50
C GLU A 32 6.38 -3.36 3.13
N GLN A 33 6.29 -2.84 4.37
CA GLN A 33 4.99 -2.54 5.00
C GLN A 33 4.20 -1.50 4.20
N LEU A 34 4.85 -0.41 3.74
CA LEU A 34 4.18 0.60 2.91
C LEU A 34 3.76 0.03 1.55
N ARG A 35 4.57 -0.86 0.96
CA ARG A 35 4.22 -1.56 -0.29
C ARG A 35 2.99 -2.45 -0.11
N GLN A 36 2.94 -3.22 0.97
CA GLN A 36 1.78 -4.05 1.32
C GLN A 36 0.53 -3.20 1.55
N GLN A 37 0.64 -2.11 2.31
CA GLN A 37 -0.47 -1.20 2.56
C GLN A 37 -1.00 -0.55 1.27
N GLU A 38 -0.11 -0.21 0.34
CA GLU A 38 -0.49 0.30 -0.96
C GLU A 38 -1.28 -0.74 -1.76
N GLU A 39 -0.80 -1.99 -1.81
CA GLU A 39 -1.48 -3.09 -2.49
C GLU A 39 -2.87 -3.36 -1.90
N ASP A 40 -2.97 -3.40 -0.57
CA ASP A 40 -4.24 -3.62 0.12
C ASP A 40 -5.22 -2.46 -0.09
N THR A 41 -4.71 -1.22 -0.14
CA THR A 41 -5.54 -0.03 -0.44
C THR A 41 -6.03 -0.06 -1.89
N LEU A 42 -5.21 -0.51 -2.84
CA LEU A 42 -5.61 -0.69 -4.24
C LEU A 42 -6.71 -1.75 -4.38
N LYS A 43 -6.57 -2.89 -3.69
CA LYS A 43 -7.62 -3.93 -3.65
C LYS A 43 -8.93 -3.39 -3.07
N LEU A 44 -8.85 -2.67 -1.95
CA LEU A 44 -10.02 -2.03 -1.33
C LEU A 44 -10.73 -1.07 -2.31
N ILE A 45 -9.98 -0.24 -3.03
CA ILE A 45 -10.56 0.68 -4.03
C ILE A 45 -11.27 -0.12 -5.14
N ALA A 46 -10.65 -1.19 -5.65
CA ALA A 46 -11.24 -2.04 -6.69
C ALA A 46 -12.54 -2.70 -6.21
N ASP A 47 -12.56 -3.24 -4.99
CA ASP A 47 -13.75 -3.86 -4.40
C ASP A 47 -14.87 -2.83 -4.20
N LEU A 48 -14.55 -1.63 -3.71
CA LEU A 48 -15.53 -0.55 -3.56
C LEU A 48 -16.09 -0.11 -4.91
N GLN A 49 -15.27 -0.01 -5.95
CA GLN A 49 -15.73 0.31 -7.30
C GLN A 49 -16.65 -0.77 -7.89
N LEU A 50 -16.37 -2.04 -7.60
CA LEU A 50 -17.26 -3.13 -8.00
C LEU A 50 -18.61 -3.04 -7.30
N GLN A 51 -18.61 -2.74 -5.99
CA GLN A 51 -19.84 -2.52 -5.22
C GLN A 51 -20.62 -1.31 -5.74
N GLU A 52 -19.94 -0.21 -6.07
CA GLU A 52 -20.56 0.99 -6.65
C GLU A 52 -21.29 0.66 -7.96
N LYS A 53 -20.64 -0.09 -8.86
CA LYS A 53 -21.23 -0.52 -10.13
C LYS A 53 -22.47 -1.39 -9.93
N ARG A 54 -22.40 -2.37 -9.02
CA ARG A 54 -23.56 -3.21 -8.69
C ARG A 54 -24.72 -2.37 -8.16
N SER A 55 -24.43 -1.45 -7.23
CA SER A 55 -25.46 -0.54 -6.71
C SER A 55 -26.07 0.34 -7.82
N GLN A 56 -25.27 0.77 -8.80
CA GLN A 56 -25.78 1.52 -9.95
C GLN A 56 -26.70 0.66 -10.83
N GLU A 57 -26.35 -0.60 -11.08
CA GLU A 57 -27.18 -1.55 -11.82
C GLU A 57 -28.52 -1.81 -11.09
N ASP A 58 -28.48 -2.01 -9.77
CA ASP A 58 -29.68 -2.22 -8.94
C ASP A 58 -30.60 -0.99 -8.95
N ILE A 59 -30.03 0.23 -8.89
CA ILE A 59 -30.79 1.48 -9.02
C ILE A 59 -31.46 1.57 -10.38
N LEU A 60 -30.76 1.23 -11.47
CA LEU A 60 -31.32 1.25 -12.82
C LEU A 60 -32.45 0.22 -12.98
N ALA A 61 -32.27 -0.99 -12.45
CA ALA A 61 -33.30 -2.02 -12.45
C ALA A 61 -34.54 -1.56 -11.67
N THR A 62 -34.35 -0.97 -10.49
CA THR A 62 -35.42 -0.42 -9.66
C THR A 62 -36.15 0.71 -10.38
N ALA A 63 -35.43 1.60 -11.06
CA ALA A 63 -36.02 2.70 -11.83
C ALA A 63 -36.90 2.19 -12.99
N GLN A 64 -36.48 1.12 -13.68
CA GLN A 64 -37.30 0.48 -14.71
C GLN A 64 -38.56 -0.13 -14.13
N GLU A 65 -38.48 -0.78 -12.97
CA GLU A 65 -39.66 -1.32 -12.28
C GLU A 65 -40.63 -0.21 -11.84
N ILE A 66 -40.11 0.89 -11.29
CA ILE A 66 -40.92 2.09 -10.96
C ILE A 66 -41.66 2.57 -12.20
N GLN A 67 -40.98 2.72 -13.34
CA GLN A 67 -41.60 3.15 -14.59
C GLN A 67 -42.72 2.18 -15.04
N ARG A 68 -42.50 0.86 -14.93
CA ARG A 68 -43.52 -0.14 -15.29
C ARG A 68 -44.75 -0.03 -14.39
N TRP A 69 -44.56 0.13 -13.09
CA TRP A 69 -45.67 0.28 -12.14
C TRP A 69 -46.40 1.61 -12.31
N HIS A 70 -45.67 2.69 -12.58
CA HIS A 70 -46.25 4.00 -12.90
C HIS A 70 -47.21 3.91 -14.10
N ILE A 71 -46.78 3.29 -15.21
CA ILE A 71 -47.63 3.07 -16.39
C ILE A 71 -48.87 2.23 -16.04
N ARG A 72 -48.73 1.21 -15.18
CA ARG A 72 -49.86 0.38 -14.73
C ARG A 72 -50.85 1.17 -13.87
N VAL A 73 -50.35 2.02 -12.98
CA VAL A 73 -51.18 2.92 -12.15
C VAL A 73 -51.99 3.84 -13.04
N GLU A 74 -51.36 4.51 -14.01
CA GLU A 74 -52.05 5.41 -14.94
C GLU A 74 -53.09 4.68 -15.79
N LYS A 75 -52.77 3.47 -16.27
CA LYS A 75 -53.73 2.63 -16.99
C LYS A 75 -54.93 2.26 -16.12
N ALA A 76 -54.72 1.89 -14.86
CA ALA A 76 -55.79 1.54 -13.93
C ALA A 76 -56.69 2.75 -13.59
N LYS A 77 -56.09 3.94 -13.40
CA LYS A 77 -56.81 5.20 -13.21
C LYS A 77 -57.69 5.52 -14.41
N ASN A 78 -57.13 5.46 -15.61
CA ASN A 78 -57.85 5.75 -16.85
C ASN A 78 -59.02 4.76 -17.11
N ALA A 79 -58.88 3.52 -16.66
CA ALA A 79 -59.92 2.50 -16.73
C ALA A 79 -60.94 2.55 -15.57
N GLY A 80 -60.80 3.47 -14.61
CA GLY A 80 -61.66 3.57 -13.43
C GLY A 80 -61.56 2.39 -12.46
N ARG A 81 -60.52 1.57 -12.56
CA ARG A 81 -60.29 0.37 -11.73
C ARG A 81 -59.61 0.73 -10.41
N GLN A 82 -60.35 1.39 -9.52
CA GLN A 82 -59.82 1.84 -8.22
C GLN A 82 -59.29 0.69 -7.34
N ASP A 83 -59.84 -0.51 -7.51
CA ASP A 83 -59.37 -1.75 -6.87
C ASP A 83 -57.91 -2.08 -7.20
N LEU A 84 -57.43 -1.67 -8.38
CA LEU A 84 -56.06 -1.89 -8.84
C LEU A 84 -55.14 -0.69 -8.61
N VAL A 85 -55.69 0.53 -8.51
CA VAL A 85 -54.90 1.76 -8.33
C VAL A 85 -54.17 1.76 -6.99
N GLY A 86 -54.88 1.49 -5.89
CA GLY A 86 -54.29 1.52 -4.54
C GLY A 86 -53.08 0.58 -4.39
N PRO A 87 -53.24 -0.73 -4.63
CA PRO A 87 -52.14 -1.69 -4.51
C PRO A 87 -50.97 -1.39 -5.47
N ALA A 88 -51.24 -0.90 -6.68
CA ALA A 88 -50.20 -0.54 -7.64
C ALA A 88 -49.40 0.70 -7.19
N GLN A 89 -50.05 1.70 -6.61
CA GLN A 89 -49.40 2.89 -6.04
C GLN A 89 -48.55 2.53 -4.81
N GLU A 90 -49.03 1.64 -3.95
CA GLU A 90 -48.24 1.15 -2.81
C GLU A 90 -46.97 0.43 -3.28
N ARG A 91 -47.07 -0.36 -4.37
CA ARG A 91 -45.92 -1.04 -4.96
C ARG A 91 -44.91 -0.05 -5.56
N GLU A 92 -45.38 0.96 -6.29
CA GLU A 92 -44.54 2.04 -6.80
C GLU A 92 -43.84 2.81 -5.67
N ALA A 93 -44.57 3.16 -4.61
CA ALA A 93 -44.02 3.84 -3.44
C ALA A 93 -43.02 2.99 -2.65
N ALA A 94 -43.19 1.66 -2.63
CA ALA A 94 -42.20 0.75 -2.04
C ALA A 94 -40.90 0.74 -2.86
N LEU A 95 -40.99 0.64 -4.18
CA LEU A 95 -39.83 0.67 -5.07
C LEU A 95 -39.10 2.02 -5.03
N LEU A 96 -39.82 3.14 -4.92
CA LEU A 96 -39.21 4.47 -4.74
C LEU A 96 -38.39 4.56 -3.43
N ARG A 97 -38.90 3.99 -2.34
CA ARG A 97 -38.16 3.94 -1.07
C ARG A 97 -36.92 3.05 -1.18
N GLU A 98 -37.04 1.90 -1.81
CA GLU A 98 -35.91 1.00 -2.10
C GLU A 98 -34.84 1.70 -2.95
N GLY A 99 -35.24 2.36 -4.03
CA GLY A 99 -34.33 3.14 -4.88
C GLY A 99 -33.60 4.24 -4.12
N ASN A 100 -34.28 4.94 -3.21
CA ASN A 100 -33.65 5.94 -2.36
C ASN A 100 -32.62 5.34 -1.38
N GLN A 101 -32.89 4.16 -0.83
CA GLN A 101 -31.94 3.45 0.03
C GLN A 101 -30.69 3.02 -0.76
N LEU A 102 -30.88 2.43 -1.94
CA LEU A 102 -29.77 2.06 -2.84
C LEU A 102 -28.94 3.28 -3.24
N TRP A 103 -29.59 4.40 -3.55
CA TRP A 103 -28.89 5.64 -3.87
C TRP A 103 -28.05 6.15 -2.69
N GLY A 104 -28.61 6.15 -1.48
CA GLY A 104 -27.87 6.54 -0.27
C GLY A 104 -26.65 5.63 -0.02
N HIS A 105 -26.81 4.32 -0.23
CA HIS A 105 -25.71 3.36 -0.16
C HIS A 105 -24.62 3.66 -1.19
N MET A 106 -25.00 3.89 -2.45
CA MET A 106 -24.07 4.26 -3.52
C MET A 106 -23.29 5.55 -3.20
N GLN A 107 -23.93 6.57 -2.63
CA GLN A 107 -23.22 7.79 -2.20
C GLN A 107 -22.18 7.49 -1.12
N GLY A 108 -22.54 6.68 -0.12
CA GLY A 108 -21.57 6.23 0.89
C GLY A 108 -20.41 5.45 0.31
N LEU A 109 -20.63 4.63 -0.72
CA LEU A 109 -19.55 3.95 -1.45
C LEU A 109 -18.64 4.95 -2.17
N LYS A 110 -19.21 5.95 -2.85
CA LYS A 110 -18.43 7.02 -3.53
C LYS A 110 -17.55 7.79 -2.56
N GLU A 111 -18.07 8.16 -1.40
CA GLU A 111 -17.30 8.83 -0.35
C GLU A 111 -16.12 7.97 0.14
N ARG A 112 -16.37 6.68 0.38
CA ARG A 112 -15.31 5.73 0.80
C ARG A 112 -14.25 5.51 -0.28
N ILE A 113 -14.64 5.47 -1.55
CA ILE A 113 -13.70 5.40 -2.68
C ILE A 113 -12.80 6.64 -2.67
N GLN A 114 -13.37 7.84 -2.48
CA GLN A 114 -12.61 9.08 -2.46
C GLN A 114 -11.62 9.11 -1.29
N GLN A 115 -12.05 8.75 -0.08
CA GLN A 115 -11.19 8.64 1.10
C GLN A 115 -10.06 7.62 0.89
N SER A 116 -10.35 6.49 0.25
CA SER A 116 -9.35 5.45 -0.02
C SER A 116 -8.30 5.91 -1.05
N LYS A 117 -8.70 6.69 -2.06
CA LYS A 117 -7.77 7.30 -3.02
C LYS A 117 -6.86 8.35 -2.36
N GLU A 118 -7.40 9.14 -1.44
CA GLU A 118 -6.60 10.10 -0.67
C GLU A 118 -5.58 9.38 0.22
N LEU A 119 -5.99 8.28 0.87
CA LEU A 119 -5.09 7.43 1.65
C LEU A 119 -3.97 6.84 0.78
N LEU A 120 -4.33 6.32 -0.40
CA LEU A 120 -3.35 5.79 -1.36
C LEU A 120 -2.30 6.84 -1.73
N GLY A 121 -2.72 8.07 -2.01
CA GLY A 121 -1.81 9.19 -2.28
C GLY A 121 -0.85 9.47 -1.13
N LYS A 122 -1.34 9.46 0.12
CA LYS A 122 -0.51 9.62 1.32
C LYS A 122 0.50 8.48 1.48
N ILE A 123 0.09 7.23 1.27
CA ILE A 123 0.98 6.06 1.34
C ILE A 123 2.08 6.17 0.29
N GLN A 124 1.74 6.52 -0.95
CA GLN A 124 2.70 6.67 -2.04
C GLN A 124 3.73 7.77 -1.77
N ALA A 125 3.28 8.94 -1.26
CA ALA A 125 4.18 10.01 -0.87
C ALA A 125 5.16 9.58 0.23
N ARG A 126 4.66 8.89 1.27
CA ARG A 126 5.50 8.35 2.35
C ARG A 126 6.47 7.29 1.85
N ARG A 127 6.05 6.40 0.95
CA ARG A 127 6.93 5.38 0.34
C ARG A 127 8.11 6.03 -0.39
N GLN A 128 7.85 7.09 -1.16
CA GLN A 128 8.91 7.84 -1.87
C GLN A 128 9.88 8.53 -0.90
N GLU A 129 9.35 9.12 0.16
CA GLU A 129 10.16 9.77 1.21
C GLU A 129 11.09 8.75 1.89
N VAL A 130 10.54 7.62 2.32
CA VAL A 130 11.30 6.54 2.97
C VAL A 130 12.35 5.97 2.03
N GLN A 131 12.01 5.78 0.75
CA GLN A 131 12.94 5.27 -0.25
C GLN A 131 14.12 6.23 -0.46
N THR A 132 13.87 7.54 -0.49
CA THR A 132 14.91 8.56 -0.61
C THR A 132 15.81 8.56 0.62
N LYS A 133 15.23 8.48 1.81
CA LYS A 133 15.98 8.42 3.08
C LYS A 133 16.81 7.14 3.19
N ALA A 134 16.30 5.99 2.76
CA ALA A 134 17.05 4.74 2.69
C ALA A 134 18.24 4.84 1.74
N ALA A 135 18.07 5.43 0.54
CA ALA A 135 19.16 5.64 -0.40
C ALA A 135 20.24 6.60 0.16
N GLN A 136 19.82 7.67 0.84
CA GLN A 136 20.74 8.61 1.50
C GLN A 136 21.52 7.95 2.63
N ALA A 137 20.86 7.18 3.49
CA ALA A 137 21.49 6.44 4.58
C ALA A 137 22.51 5.43 4.04
N GLN A 138 22.18 4.70 2.98
CA GLN A 138 23.11 3.77 2.34
C GLN A 138 24.32 4.49 1.73
N THR A 139 24.11 5.61 1.06
CA THR A 139 25.20 6.41 0.49
C THR A 139 26.13 6.97 1.58
N ALA A 140 25.57 7.46 2.69
CA ALA A 140 26.34 7.97 3.83
C ALA A 140 27.21 6.87 4.46
N ARG A 141 26.68 5.65 4.58
CA ARG A 141 27.42 4.47 5.07
C ARG A 141 28.60 4.11 4.18
N THR A 142 28.38 4.01 2.87
CA THR A 142 29.46 3.68 1.93
C THR A 142 30.57 4.73 1.97
N LYS A 143 30.23 6.02 2.11
CA LYS A 143 31.21 7.10 2.28
C LYS A 143 31.98 6.99 3.60
N ALA A 144 31.30 6.74 4.72
CA ALA A 144 31.94 6.57 6.02
C ALA A 144 32.90 5.36 6.06
N GLN A 145 32.49 4.23 5.49
CA GLN A 145 33.36 3.04 5.35
C GLN A 145 34.57 3.30 4.45
N THR A 146 34.38 4.09 3.38
CA THR A 146 35.49 4.47 2.48
C THR A 146 36.48 5.41 3.16
N GLN A 147 36.00 6.39 3.94
CA GLN A 147 36.86 7.29 4.74
C GLN A 147 37.62 6.54 5.83
N GLN A 148 36.96 5.64 6.58
CA GLN A 148 37.65 4.79 7.56
C GLN A 148 38.74 3.92 6.92
N ARG A 149 38.48 3.35 5.74
CA ARG A 149 39.48 2.56 4.99
C ARG A 149 40.68 3.41 4.52
N ILE A 150 40.45 4.66 4.16
CA ILE A 150 41.52 5.60 3.74
C ILE A 150 42.32 6.08 4.97
N GLU A 151 41.66 6.35 6.09
CA GLU A 151 42.32 6.75 7.35
C GLU A 151 43.12 5.60 7.98
N THR A 152 42.62 4.37 7.94
CA THR A 152 43.40 3.19 8.38
C THR A 152 44.59 2.96 7.47
N ASN A 153 44.45 3.11 6.14
CA ASN A 153 45.59 2.98 5.23
C ASN A 153 46.63 4.11 5.38
N GLY A 154 46.26 5.27 5.93
CA GLY A 154 47.17 6.40 6.17
C GLY A 154 48.10 6.22 7.38
N TRP A 155 47.62 5.55 8.45
CA TRP A 155 48.44 5.29 9.64
C TRP A 155 49.49 4.21 9.37
N TRP A 156 49.13 3.12 8.70
CA TRP A 156 50.06 2.02 8.40
C TRP A 156 51.16 2.37 7.38
N ASN A 157 51.03 3.50 6.64
CA ASN A 157 51.93 3.84 5.53
C ASN A 157 52.99 4.91 5.86
N THR A 158 53.19 5.26 7.13
CA THR A 158 54.24 6.22 7.56
C THR A 158 55.50 5.53 8.11
N THR A 159 55.70 4.24 7.85
CA THR A 159 56.99 3.58 8.18
C THR A 159 57.35 2.52 7.15
N SER A 160 57.63 2.95 5.92
CA SER A 160 58.20 2.10 4.89
C SER A 160 59.69 1.83 5.16
N SER A 161 59.98 0.79 5.95
CA SER A 161 61.28 0.10 5.88
C SER A 161 61.22 -1.41 6.17
N SER A 162 60.16 -2.12 5.76
CA SER A 162 60.17 -3.59 5.77
C SER A 162 59.25 -4.22 4.71
N SER A 163 59.62 -4.10 3.44
CA SER A 163 58.92 -4.67 2.27
C SER A 163 59.05 -6.21 2.13
N GLY A 164 59.06 -6.96 3.24
CA GLY A 164 59.27 -8.41 3.23
C GLY A 164 58.24 -9.24 4.00
N PHE A 165 57.47 -8.62 4.90
CA PHE A 165 56.47 -9.34 5.71
C PHE A 165 55.05 -9.31 5.08
N ASP A 166 54.66 -8.22 4.41
CA ASP A 166 53.33 -8.12 3.77
C ASP A 166 53.11 -9.15 2.64
N ASP A 167 54.16 -9.52 1.90
CA ASP A 167 54.06 -10.50 0.80
C ASP A 167 53.86 -11.95 1.32
N LEU A 168 54.13 -12.21 2.60
CA LEU A 168 53.82 -13.49 3.24
C LEU A 168 52.38 -13.51 3.78
N GLU A 169 51.94 -12.42 4.39
CA GLU A 169 50.57 -12.27 4.90
C GLU A 169 49.55 -12.37 3.75
N GLU A 170 49.80 -11.71 2.61
CA GLU A 170 48.92 -11.81 1.43
C GLU A 170 48.83 -13.23 0.86
N LYS A 171 49.93 -14.01 0.93
CA LYS A 171 49.94 -15.40 0.47
C LYS A 171 49.14 -16.30 1.40
N PHE A 172 49.25 -16.09 2.71
CA PHE A 172 48.46 -16.83 3.69
C PHE A 172 46.96 -16.51 3.56
N LEU A 173 46.60 -15.23 3.44
CA LEU A 173 45.22 -14.81 3.20
C LEU A 173 44.62 -15.45 1.94
N ARG A 174 45.37 -15.46 0.83
CA ARG A 174 44.91 -16.15 -0.39
C ARG A 174 44.70 -17.64 -0.17
N TRP A 175 45.64 -18.30 0.48
CA TRP A 175 45.56 -19.73 0.74
C TRP A 175 44.38 -20.09 1.65
N GLU A 176 44.14 -19.33 2.73
CA GLU A 176 43.00 -19.56 3.63
C GLU A 176 41.67 -19.35 2.92
N THR A 177 41.55 -18.32 2.07
CA THR A 177 40.31 -18.11 1.28
C THR A 177 40.07 -19.21 0.25
N GLU A 178 41.12 -19.78 -0.34
CA GLU A 178 41.00 -20.92 -1.26
C GLU A 178 40.63 -22.21 -0.52
N ASP A 179 41.18 -22.46 0.67
CA ASP A 179 40.83 -23.63 1.50
C ASP A 179 39.37 -23.57 1.99
N GLU A 180 38.90 -22.40 2.44
CA GLU A 180 37.50 -22.21 2.83
C GLU A 180 36.53 -22.43 1.65
N LEU A 181 36.91 -21.99 0.45
CA LEU A 181 36.13 -22.23 -0.77
C LEU A 181 36.09 -23.72 -1.16
N GLU A 182 37.20 -24.44 -1.02
CA GLU A 182 37.23 -25.89 -1.25
C GLU A 182 36.42 -26.66 -0.21
N GLN A 183 36.47 -26.27 1.06
CA GLN A 183 35.64 -26.86 2.11
C GLN A 183 34.16 -26.63 1.85
N MET A 184 33.75 -25.42 1.44
CA MET A 184 32.37 -25.14 1.05
C MET A 184 31.93 -25.97 -0.17
N LYS A 185 32.78 -26.10 -1.19
CA LYS A 185 32.50 -26.95 -2.36
C LYS A 185 32.34 -28.43 -1.99
N ARG A 186 33.15 -28.94 -1.05
CA ARG A 186 33.02 -30.32 -0.54
C ARG A 186 31.74 -30.54 0.26
N ASN A 187 31.30 -29.53 1.02
CA ASN A 187 30.08 -29.60 1.82
C ASN A 187 28.80 -29.47 0.97
N LEU A 188 28.88 -28.89 -0.23
CA LEU A 188 27.77 -28.79 -1.20
C LEU A 188 27.67 -29.99 -2.16
N GLY A 189 28.65 -30.90 -2.14
CA GLY A 189 28.73 -32.08 -3.01
C GLY A 189 28.32 -33.41 -2.36
N LYS A 190 27.60 -33.38 -1.23
CA LYS A 190 26.99 -34.55 -0.58
C LYS A 190 25.48 -34.40 -0.49
#